data_AF-A0A068S1U1-F1
#
_entry.id   AF-A0A068S1U1-F1
#
_cell.length_a   1.000
_cell.length_b   1.000
_cell.length_c   1.000
_cell.angle_alpha   90.00
_cell.angle_beta   90.00
_cell.angle_gamma   90.00
#
_symmetry.space_group_name_H-M   'P 1'
#
loop_
_entity.id
_entity.type
_entity.pdbx_description
1 polymer ?
#
loop_
_entity_poly.entity_id
_entity_poly.type
_entity_poly.pdbx_seq_one_letter_code
_entity_poly.pdbx_strand_id
1 'polypeptide(L)'
;MNRTSTLRNQTLQIGKSGSSVVSYQEEDAQCPVCKSDKYLTPNLKLLVSPCFHKMCESCIDRLFSAGPAPCPICQQILRKNQFMSQIFEDLAVEKEVRIRKRVSKVFNKRPEDFPSLRLYNDYLEEVEDITFNLMNEVDVAETEARISAYELENKDSIAANEARMANEQRFQNYQDEFERQQREQKREEYLQLLEEERRQKEQEKADIIKELATTNKSAQSVLATRQSITLKRSSALRQQSETNSPARMAMPAWITASMDADVDTKMQEAADFDPFDLQYEYTTGFDIRDDYDDPATEYLHNNKRARAGGYAAKYAYERALTDTFTGLTCSPIGAE
;
A
#
# COMPACT_ATOMS: atom_id res chain seq x y z
N MET A 1 41.82 -6.63 11.57
CA MET A 1 41.17 -7.84 11.04
C MET A 1 39.66 -7.63 11.11
N ASN A 2 39.07 -7.53 9.91
CA ASN A 2 37.68 -7.27 9.54
C ASN A 2 36.60 -7.54 10.60
N ARG A 3 35.92 -6.48 11.03
CA ARG A 3 34.55 -6.55 11.58
C ARG A 3 33.62 -5.74 10.68
N THR A 4 33.32 -6.31 9.52
CA THR A 4 32.17 -5.94 8.70
C THR A 4 31.14 -7.05 8.85
N SER A 5 30.43 -7.07 9.98
CA SER A 5 29.24 -7.91 10.17
C SER A 5 28.00 -7.05 9.98
N THR A 6 27.68 -6.85 8.71
CA THR A 6 26.33 -6.79 8.13
C THR A 6 25.16 -6.46 9.08
N LEU A 7 24.57 -5.28 8.86
CA LEU A 7 23.23 -4.82 9.28
C LEU A 7 22.05 -5.71 8.79
N ARG A 8 22.30 -6.98 8.43
CA ARG A 8 21.30 -7.92 7.90
C ARG A 8 20.53 -8.70 8.97
N ASN A 9 20.92 -8.60 10.24
CA ASN A 9 20.27 -9.34 11.33
C ASN A 9 19.20 -8.54 12.10
N GLN A 10 18.85 -7.32 11.65
CA GLN A 10 17.80 -6.48 12.26
C GLN A 10 16.49 -6.45 11.45
N THR A 11 16.24 -7.43 10.57
CA THR A 11 14.87 -7.67 10.12
C THR A 11 14.10 -8.32 11.26
N LEU A 12 13.37 -7.48 12.01
CA LEU A 12 12.24 -7.87 12.83
C LEU A 12 11.42 -8.93 12.07
N GLN A 13 11.49 -10.18 12.51
CA GLN A 13 10.70 -11.26 11.92
C GLN A 13 9.23 -11.02 12.30
N ILE A 14 8.52 -10.26 11.47
CA ILE A 14 7.07 -10.19 11.53
C ILE A 14 6.56 -11.61 11.28
N GLY A 15 5.93 -12.20 12.31
CA GLY A 15 5.35 -13.54 12.20
C GLY A 15 4.37 -13.63 11.03
N LYS A 16 4.27 -14.81 10.42
CA LYS A 16 3.36 -15.13 9.30
C LYS A 16 1.86 -14.98 9.64
N SER A 17 1.52 -14.63 10.87
CA SER A 17 0.20 -14.16 11.29
C SER A 17 0.37 -12.72 11.77
N GLY A 18 -0.44 -11.79 11.23
CA GLY A 18 -0.44 -10.36 11.56
C GLY A 18 -0.86 -10.02 13.00
N SER A 19 -0.47 -10.84 13.98
CA SER A 19 -0.82 -10.67 15.40
C SER A 19 0.31 -11.00 16.37
N SER A 20 1.47 -11.49 15.91
CA SER A 20 2.61 -11.75 16.80
C SER A 20 3.65 -10.65 16.66
N VAL A 21 3.47 -9.56 17.41
CA VAL A 21 4.56 -8.61 17.65
C VAL A 21 5.64 -9.36 18.42
N VAL A 22 6.80 -9.58 17.79
CA VAL A 22 7.92 -10.26 18.44
C VAL A 22 8.45 -9.36 19.55
N SER A 23 8.33 -9.82 20.79
CA SER A 23 8.89 -9.11 21.94
C SER A 23 10.42 -9.13 21.86
N TYR A 24 11.05 -7.97 21.99
CA TYR A 24 12.49 -7.87 22.11
C TYR A 24 12.94 -8.37 23.48
N GLN A 25 13.96 -9.22 23.51
CA GLN A 25 14.55 -9.74 24.74
C GLN A 25 16.07 -9.76 24.60
N GLU A 26 16.75 -8.87 25.33
CA GLU A 26 18.19 -8.93 25.53
C GLU A 26 18.59 -10.29 26.15
N GLU A 27 19.60 -10.96 25.57
CA GLU A 27 20.05 -12.28 26.04
C GLU A 27 20.74 -12.23 27.41
N ASP A 28 21.36 -11.09 27.73
CA ASP A 28 22.09 -10.85 28.98
C ASP A 28 21.27 -10.04 30.02
N ALA A 29 19.98 -9.77 29.76
CA ALA A 29 19.19 -8.96 30.66
C ALA A 29 18.81 -9.73 31.94
N GLN A 30 19.22 -9.15 33.08
CA GLN A 30 18.99 -9.67 34.43
C GLN A 30 17.82 -8.95 35.11
N CYS A 31 16.97 -9.68 35.83
CA CYS A 31 15.92 -9.04 36.64
C CYS A 31 16.54 -8.30 37.84
N PRO A 32 16.23 -7.01 38.07
CA PRO A 32 16.83 -6.24 39.17
C PRO A 32 16.41 -6.70 40.57
N VAL A 33 15.28 -7.42 40.69
CA VAL A 33 14.73 -7.86 41.99
C VAL A 33 15.23 -9.24 42.40
N CYS A 34 15.18 -10.22 41.49
CA CYS A 34 15.59 -11.60 41.79
C CYS A 34 16.94 -11.99 41.20
N LYS A 35 17.57 -11.13 40.38
CA LYS A 35 18.86 -11.38 39.74
C LYS A 35 18.92 -12.73 38.99
N SER A 36 17.78 -13.16 38.48
CA SER A 36 17.70 -14.36 37.64
C SER A 36 17.94 -13.96 36.19
N ASP A 37 18.80 -14.72 35.53
CA ASP A 37 19.16 -14.51 34.12
C ASP A 37 18.43 -15.50 33.22
N LYS A 38 18.27 -15.13 31.95
CA LYS A 38 17.65 -15.99 30.93
C LYS A 38 18.42 -17.31 30.76
N TYR A 39 19.72 -17.33 31.04
CA TYR A 39 20.54 -18.54 31.00
C TYR A 39 20.07 -19.61 32.00
N LEU A 40 19.64 -19.22 33.22
CA LEU A 40 19.17 -20.16 34.23
C LEU A 40 17.71 -20.57 33.98
N THR A 41 16.92 -19.68 33.40
CA THR A 41 15.50 -19.89 33.14
C THR A 41 15.16 -19.42 31.71
N PRO A 42 15.18 -20.32 30.71
CA PRO A 42 15.05 -19.92 29.30
C PRO A 42 13.68 -19.31 28.95
N ASN A 43 12.65 -19.59 29.75
CA ASN A 43 11.30 -19.05 29.58
C ASN A 43 11.05 -17.75 30.38
N LEU A 44 12.09 -17.14 30.97
CA LEU A 44 11.95 -15.90 31.71
C LEU A 44 11.60 -14.75 30.77
N LYS A 45 10.41 -14.17 30.95
CA LYS A 45 9.99 -12.96 30.26
C LYS A 45 10.20 -11.75 31.15
N LEU A 46 10.93 -10.77 30.63
CA LEU A 46 11.03 -9.44 31.23
C LEU A 46 9.91 -8.57 30.65
N LEU A 47 9.13 -7.98 31.54
CA LEU A 47 8.09 -7.01 31.22
C LEU A 47 8.52 -5.63 31.70
N VAL A 48 8.01 -4.60 31.02
CA VAL A 48 8.28 -3.20 31.28
C VAL A 48 7.05 -2.56 31.92
N SER A 49 7.28 -1.83 33.00
CA SER A 49 6.26 -1.05 33.71
C SER A 49 6.02 0.33 33.08
N PRO A 50 4.92 1.03 33.42
CA PRO A 50 4.71 2.42 33.02
C PRO A 50 5.80 3.40 33.49
N CYS A 51 6.54 3.05 34.54
CA CYS A 51 7.71 3.81 35.00
C CYS A 51 9.01 3.38 34.32
N PHE A 52 8.92 2.62 33.22
CA PHE A 52 10.03 2.17 32.37
C PHE A 52 11.12 1.36 33.09
N HIS A 53 10.74 0.59 34.12
CA HIS A 53 11.62 -0.39 34.75
C HIS A 53 11.30 -1.82 34.30
N LYS A 54 12.34 -2.59 33.99
CA LYS A 54 12.26 -4.00 33.57
C LYS A 54 12.13 -4.92 34.80
N MET A 55 11.20 -5.87 34.79
CA MET A 55 10.98 -6.86 35.86
C MET A 55 10.55 -8.21 35.27
N CYS A 56 10.91 -9.33 35.90
CA CYS A 56 10.45 -10.64 35.45
C CYS A 56 9.02 -10.96 35.92
N GLU A 57 8.32 -11.83 35.19
CA GLU A 57 6.95 -12.27 35.48
C GLU A 57 6.78 -12.79 36.92
N SER A 58 7.73 -13.59 37.42
CA SER A 58 7.67 -14.13 38.79
C SER A 58 7.80 -13.07 39.87
N CYS A 59 8.60 -12.02 39.65
CA CYS A 59 8.69 -10.89 40.58
C CYS A 59 7.45 -10.01 40.52
N ILE A 60 6.87 -9.83 39.33
CA ILE A 60 5.63 -9.07 39.17
C ILE A 60 4.49 -9.79 39.89
N ASP A 61 4.36 -11.09 39.71
CA ASP A 61 3.35 -11.89 40.41
C ASP A 61 3.54 -11.78 41.92
N ARG A 62 4.74 -12.01 42.45
CA ARG A 62 4.96 -11.97 43.90
C ARG A 62 4.69 -10.59 44.52
N LEU A 63 5.11 -9.50 43.87
CA LEU A 63 5.01 -8.15 44.43
C LEU A 63 3.63 -7.53 44.26
N PHE A 64 2.94 -7.81 43.14
CA PHE A 64 1.66 -7.17 42.79
C PHE A 64 0.44 -8.09 42.95
N SER A 65 0.60 -9.34 43.42
CA SER A 65 -0.54 -10.22 43.71
C SER A 65 -1.40 -9.73 44.88
N ALA A 66 -0.80 -9.07 45.87
CA ALA A 66 -1.51 -8.56 47.05
C ALA A 66 -2.31 -7.28 46.77
N GLY A 67 -2.15 -6.67 45.59
CA GLY A 67 -2.80 -5.41 45.23
C GLY A 67 -1.84 -4.40 44.57
N PRO A 68 -2.29 -3.14 44.38
CA PRO A 68 -1.43 -2.08 43.87
C PRO A 68 -0.28 -1.84 44.84
N ALA A 69 0.95 -2.03 44.36
CA ALA A 69 2.17 -1.90 45.14
C ALA A 69 3.09 -0.83 44.50
N PRO A 70 4.00 -0.22 45.28
CA PRO A 70 4.99 0.69 44.72
C PRO A 70 6.08 -0.08 43.96
N CYS A 71 6.57 0.51 42.87
CA CYS A 71 7.74 0.01 42.14
C CYS A 71 8.98 0.01 43.07
N PRO A 72 9.81 -1.05 43.08
CA PRO A 72 10.98 -1.12 43.97
C PRO A 72 12.10 -0.13 43.63
N ILE A 73 12.08 0.49 42.44
CA ILE A 73 13.13 1.40 41.97
C ILE A 73 12.70 2.86 42.10
N CYS A 74 11.51 3.21 41.62
CA CYS A 74 11.00 4.59 41.60
C CYS A 74 9.79 4.85 42.52
N GLN A 75 9.33 3.85 43.27
CA GLN A 75 8.21 3.93 44.23
C GLN A 75 6.85 4.37 43.67
N GLN A 76 6.70 4.52 42.35
CA GLN A 76 5.40 4.78 41.73
C GLN A 76 4.45 3.60 41.95
N ILE A 77 3.20 3.89 42.32
CA ILE A 77 2.16 2.87 42.56
C ILE A 77 1.73 2.29 41.20
N LEU A 78 1.89 0.98 41.03
CA LEU A 78 1.58 0.28 39.78
C LEU A 78 0.61 -0.88 39.99
N ARG A 79 -0.08 -1.26 38.92
CA ARG A 79 -0.94 -2.46 38.86
C ARG A 79 -0.33 -3.53 37.96
N LYS A 80 -0.61 -4.80 38.28
CA LYS A 80 -0.15 -5.96 37.50
C LYS A 80 -0.49 -5.88 35.99
N ASN A 81 -1.69 -5.41 35.65
CA ASN A 81 -2.14 -5.34 34.25
C ASN A 81 -1.46 -4.24 33.42
N GLN A 82 -0.66 -3.37 34.04
CA GLN A 82 0.02 -2.27 33.35
C GLN A 82 1.43 -2.64 32.86
N PHE A 83 1.92 -3.84 33.20
CA PHE A 83 3.17 -4.38 32.69
C PHE A 83 2.97 -4.92 31.28
N MET A 84 3.84 -4.51 30.35
CA MET A 84 3.79 -4.89 28.94
C MET A 84 5.10 -5.55 28.51
N SER A 85 5.06 -6.36 27.46
CA SER A 85 6.28 -6.91 26.86
C SER A 85 7.02 -5.84 26.06
N GLN A 86 8.33 -5.72 26.28
CA GLN A 86 9.19 -4.83 25.52
C GLN A 86 9.18 -5.20 24.02
N ILE A 87 8.98 -4.21 23.16
CA ILE A 87 9.01 -4.38 21.70
C ILE A 87 10.24 -3.75 21.05
N PHE A 88 10.81 -2.71 21.66
CA PHE A 88 11.99 -1.98 21.19
C PHE A 88 13.16 -2.18 22.15
N GLU A 89 14.41 -2.13 21.67
CA GLU A 89 15.61 -2.22 22.51
C GLU A 89 15.71 -1.04 23.49
N ASP A 90 15.47 0.16 23.00
CA ASP A 90 15.56 1.40 23.79
C ASP A 90 14.25 1.73 24.52
N LEU A 91 14.32 1.85 25.85
CA LEU A 91 13.19 2.26 26.69
C LEU A 91 12.74 3.70 26.41
N ALA A 92 13.64 4.57 25.96
CA ALA A 92 13.31 5.94 25.58
C ALA A 92 12.36 5.99 24.37
N VAL A 93 12.63 5.16 23.36
CA VAL A 93 11.76 5.03 22.17
C VAL A 93 10.41 4.46 22.57
N GLU A 94 10.35 3.52 23.51
CA GLU A 94 9.08 3.01 24.02
C GLU A 94 8.27 4.09 24.77
N LYS A 95 8.95 4.95 25.55
CA LYS A 95 8.33 6.13 26.19
C LYS A 95 7.76 7.09 25.14
N GLU A 96 8.55 7.44 24.15
CA GLU A 96 8.17 8.34 23.05
C GLU A 96 6.96 7.78 22.27
N VAL A 97 7.01 6.51 21.85
CA VAL A 97 5.91 5.87 21.11
C VAL A 97 4.62 5.85 21.94
N ARG A 98 4.71 5.64 23.26
CA ARG A 98 3.55 5.67 24.15
C ARG A 98 2.96 7.07 24.26
N ILE A 99 3.80 8.10 24.38
CA ILE A 99 3.38 9.49 24.43
C ILE A 99 2.77 9.91 23.09
N ARG A 100 3.44 9.65 21.95
CA ARG A 100 2.90 9.93 20.61
C ARG A 100 1.55 9.27 20.40
N LYS A 101 1.38 7.99 20.75
CA LYS A 101 0.07 7.31 20.66
C LYS A 101 -1.02 7.97 21.52
N ARG A 102 -0.68 8.53 22.68
CA ARG A 102 -1.63 9.28 23.52
C ARG A 102 -1.99 10.61 22.85
N VAL A 103 -1.00 11.35 22.37
CA VAL A 103 -1.18 12.65 21.73
C VAL A 103 -1.95 12.51 20.41
N SER A 104 -1.57 11.59 19.51
CA SER A 104 -2.25 11.38 18.22
C SER A 104 -3.71 10.95 18.34
N LYS A 105 -4.14 10.39 19.48
CA LYS A 105 -5.57 10.11 19.72
C LYS A 105 -6.39 11.38 19.90
N VAL A 106 -5.81 12.39 20.54
CA VAL A 106 -6.43 13.70 20.76
C VAL A 106 -6.24 14.58 19.53
N PHE A 107 -5.04 14.59 18.95
CA PHE A 107 -4.65 15.37 17.78
C PHE A 107 -4.77 14.53 16.51
N ASN A 108 -6.01 14.24 16.09
CA ASN A 108 -6.31 13.35 14.97
C ASN A 108 -6.78 14.07 13.70
N LYS A 109 -6.39 15.33 13.49
CA LYS A 109 -6.73 16.10 12.29
C LYS A 109 -5.89 15.67 11.08
N ARG A 110 -6.50 15.63 9.91
CA ARG A 110 -5.89 15.24 8.62
C ARG A 110 -5.54 16.47 7.79
N PRO A 111 -4.65 16.36 6.78
CA PRO A 111 -4.35 17.47 5.87
C PRO A 111 -5.59 18.02 5.16
N GLU A 112 -6.58 17.16 4.89
CA GLU A 112 -7.89 17.51 4.31
C GLU A 112 -8.71 18.48 5.19
N ASP A 113 -8.47 18.50 6.50
CA ASP A 113 -9.20 19.36 7.45
C ASP A 113 -8.63 20.80 7.46
N PHE A 114 -7.56 21.07 6.71
CA PHE A 114 -6.89 22.37 6.66
C PHE A 114 -6.98 23.01 5.27
N PRO A 115 -7.16 24.34 5.18
CA PRO A 115 -7.27 25.03 3.89
C PRO A 115 -5.91 25.20 3.19
N SER A 116 -4.79 25.03 3.90
CA SER A 116 -3.45 25.13 3.31
C SER A 116 -2.48 24.17 3.96
N LEU A 117 -1.50 23.70 3.17
CA LEU A 117 -0.43 22.81 3.65
C LEU A 117 0.42 23.46 4.75
N ARG A 118 0.59 24.79 4.70
CA ARG A 118 1.36 25.53 5.71
C ARG A 118 0.73 25.40 7.10
N LEU A 119 -0.58 25.62 7.21
CA LEU A 119 -1.29 25.49 8.48
C LEU A 119 -1.27 24.05 9.02
N TYR A 120 -1.30 23.07 8.11
CA TYR A 120 -1.15 21.67 8.51
C TYR A 120 0.25 21.39 9.07
N ASN A 121 1.31 21.91 8.44
CA ASN A 121 2.66 21.77 8.95
C ASN A 121 2.86 22.50 10.28
N ASP A 122 2.34 23.73 10.42
CA ASP A 122 2.38 24.48 11.68
C ASP A 122 1.67 23.69 12.81
N TYR A 123 0.55 23.03 12.49
CA TYR A 123 -0.15 22.14 13.42
C TYR A 123 0.68 20.90 13.81
N LEU A 124 1.39 20.28 12.86
CA LEU A 124 2.26 19.14 13.15
C LEU A 124 3.44 19.53 14.05
N GLU A 125 4.03 20.71 13.82
CA GLU A 125 5.08 21.26 14.70
C GLU A 125 4.54 21.49 16.12
N GLU A 126 3.34 22.07 16.29
CA GLU A 126 2.72 22.22 17.61
C GLU A 126 2.51 20.86 18.32
N VAL A 127 2.15 19.82 17.58
CA VAL A 127 1.98 18.46 18.12
C VAL A 127 3.33 17.88 18.55
N GLU A 128 4.40 18.07 17.77
CA GLU A 128 5.74 17.61 18.14
C GLU A 128 6.30 18.39 19.33
N ASP A 129 6.06 19.70 19.44
CA ASP A 129 6.44 20.50 20.61
C ASP A 129 5.79 19.96 21.89
N ILE A 130 4.49 19.68 21.85
CA ILE A 130 3.76 19.07 22.99
C ILE A 130 4.35 17.70 23.33
N THR A 131 4.66 16.89 22.32
CA THR A 131 5.22 15.54 22.49
C THR A 131 6.63 15.61 23.10
N PHE A 132 7.45 16.55 22.65
CA PHE A 132 8.81 16.77 23.13
C PHE A 132 8.83 17.25 24.59
N ASN A 133 7.95 18.17 24.95
CA ASN A 133 7.79 18.64 26.33
C ASN A 133 7.40 17.50 27.27
N LEU A 134 6.42 16.66 26.87
CA LEU A 134 6.01 15.48 27.65
C LEU A 134 7.11 14.41 27.75
N MET A 135 7.93 14.24 26.72
CA MET A 135 9.02 13.26 26.73
C MET A 135 10.13 13.66 27.72
N ASN A 136 10.50 14.94 27.72
CA ASN A 136 11.56 15.52 28.55
C ASN A 136 11.09 15.99 29.94
N GLU A 137 9.81 15.85 30.25
CA GLU A 137 9.22 16.25 31.53
C GLU A 137 9.36 17.76 31.81
N VAL A 138 9.36 18.56 30.75
CA VAL A 138 9.38 20.03 30.81
C VAL A 138 7.94 20.53 30.78
N ASP A 139 7.55 21.34 31.76
CA ASP A 139 6.23 22.00 31.86
C ASP A 139 5.04 21.05 31.64
N VAL A 140 5.10 19.86 32.25
CA VAL A 140 4.08 18.80 32.13
C VAL A 140 2.68 19.30 32.50
N ALA A 141 2.56 20.13 33.55
CA ALA A 141 1.27 20.63 33.99
C ALA A 141 0.62 21.59 32.97
N GLU A 142 1.41 22.45 32.33
CA GLU A 142 0.91 23.39 31.33
C GLU A 142 0.55 22.67 30.03
N THR A 143 1.40 21.74 29.60
CA THR A 143 1.14 20.93 28.41
C THR A 143 -0.08 20.03 28.58
N GLU A 144 -0.27 19.40 29.75
CA GLU A 144 -1.49 18.65 30.04
C GLU A 144 -2.74 19.53 30.09
N ALA A 145 -2.63 20.76 30.62
CA ALA A 145 -3.72 21.72 30.58
C ALA A 145 -4.09 22.07 29.13
N ARG A 146 -3.10 22.33 28.26
CA ARG A 146 -3.30 22.61 26.83
C ARG A 146 -3.97 21.43 26.11
N ILE A 147 -3.54 20.20 26.38
CA ILE A 147 -4.16 18.99 25.83
C ILE A 147 -5.62 18.88 26.27
N SER A 148 -5.91 19.10 27.56
CA SER A 148 -7.29 18.98 28.07
C SER A 148 -8.22 20.07 27.54
N ALA A 149 -7.73 21.30 27.37
CA ALA A 149 -8.48 22.38 26.74
C ALA A 149 -8.81 22.05 25.29
N TYR A 150 -7.81 21.59 24.53
CA TYR A 150 -8.00 21.17 23.14
C TYR A 150 -8.99 20.00 23.01
N GLU A 151 -8.90 19.00 23.90
CA GLU A 151 -9.82 17.86 23.93
C GLU A 151 -11.26 18.29 24.20
N LEU A 152 -11.48 19.26 25.11
CA LEU A 152 -12.81 19.78 25.42
C LEU A 152 -13.40 20.56 24.25
N GLU A 153 -12.60 21.41 23.60
CA GLU A 153 -13.03 22.24 22.47
C GLU A 153 -13.31 21.42 21.21
N ASN A 154 -12.50 20.39 20.95
CA ASN A 154 -12.53 19.64 19.70
C ASN A 154 -13.17 18.25 19.83
N LYS A 155 -13.83 17.94 20.95
CA LYS A 155 -14.37 16.61 21.25
C LYS A 155 -15.19 15.98 20.12
N ASP A 156 -16.08 16.75 19.51
CA ASP A 156 -16.96 16.27 18.44
C ASP A 156 -16.17 15.96 17.16
N SER A 157 -15.21 16.83 16.81
CA SER A 157 -14.31 16.62 15.66
C SER A 157 -13.41 15.40 15.85
N ILE A 158 -12.92 15.18 17.07
CA ILE A 158 -12.07 14.04 17.42
C ILE A 158 -12.87 12.75 17.27
N ALA A 159 -14.09 12.71 17.80
CA ALA A 159 -14.98 11.54 17.70
C ALA A 159 -15.36 11.22 16.25
N ALA A 160 -15.66 12.24 15.43
CA ALA A 160 -15.96 12.05 14.01
C ALA A 160 -14.74 11.49 13.24
N ASN A 161 -13.55 12.02 13.52
CA ASN A 161 -12.30 11.54 12.92
C ASN A 161 -11.95 10.12 13.36
N GLU A 162 -12.16 9.77 14.63
CA GLU A 162 -11.96 8.41 15.13
C GLU A 162 -12.94 7.42 14.48
N ALA A 163 -14.21 7.81 14.29
CA ALA A 163 -15.19 6.99 13.58
C ALA A 163 -14.81 6.79 12.09
N ARG A 164 -14.32 7.85 11.42
CA ARG A 164 -13.80 7.77 10.05
C ARG A 164 -12.63 6.79 9.94
N MET A 165 -11.63 6.92 10.83
CA MET A 165 -10.49 5.99 10.92
C MET A 165 -10.94 4.54 11.17
N ALA A 166 -11.90 4.33 12.07
CA ALA A 166 -12.39 2.99 12.39
C ALA A 166 -13.13 2.34 11.20
N ASN A 167 -13.91 3.12 10.45
CA ASN A 167 -14.57 2.63 9.25
C ASN A 167 -13.58 2.30 8.14
N GLU A 168 -12.56 3.14 7.93
CA GLU A 168 -11.50 2.88 6.96
C GLU A 168 -10.69 1.62 7.31
N GLN A 169 -10.32 1.44 8.58
CA GLN A 169 -9.65 0.22 9.03
C GLN A 169 -10.50 -1.04 8.85
N ARG A 170 -11.81 -0.96 9.11
CA ARG A 170 -12.74 -2.07 8.84
C ARG A 170 -12.80 -2.42 7.36
N PHE A 171 -12.79 -1.41 6.50
CA PHE A 171 -12.79 -1.60 5.06
C PHE A 171 -11.49 -2.25 4.57
N GLN A 172 -10.33 -1.79 5.04
CA GLN A 172 -9.04 -2.38 4.68
C GLN A 172 -8.94 -3.84 5.15
N ASN A 173 -9.33 -4.13 6.39
CA ASN A 173 -9.35 -5.51 6.89
C ASN A 173 -10.25 -6.42 6.05
N TYR A 174 -11.39 -5.92 5.59
CA TYR A 174 -12.28 -6.66 4.70
C TYR A 174 -11.63 -6.94 3.34
N GLN A 175 -10.92 -5.97 2.75
CA GLN A 175 -10.18 -6.18 1.52
C GLN A 175 -9.09 -7.24 1.67
N ASP A 176 -8.31 -7.18 2.75
CA ASP A 176 -7.26 -8.16 3.05
C ASP A 176 -7.83 -9.58 3.24
N GLU A 177 -8.94 -9.70 3.98
CA GLU A 177 -9.65 -10.97 4.15
C GLU A 177 -10.16 -11.53 2.82
N PHE A 178 -10.70 -10.67 1.97
CA PHE A 178 -11.18 -11.04 0.64
C PHE A 178 -10.02 -11.50 -0.27
N GLU A 179 -8.90 -10.78 -0.29
CA GLU A 179 -7.71 -11.16 -1.05
C GLU A 179 -7.18 -12.53 -0.56
N ARG A 180 -7.18 -12.73 0.76
CA ARG A 180 -6.77 -14.00 1.36
C ARG A 180 -7.65 -15.16 0.91
N GLN A 181 -8.97 -14.99 0.95
CA GLN A 181 -9.92 -16.00 0.48
C GLN A 181 -9.73 -16.32 -1.01
N GLN A 182 -9.54 -15.29 -1.84
CA GLN A 182 -9.25 -15.48 -3.27
C GLN A 182 -7.95 -16.26 -3.50
N ARG A 183 -6.92 -16.00 -2.70
CA ARG A 183 -5.65 -16.74 -2.77
C ARG A 183 -5.80 -18.19 -2.31
N GLU A 184 -6.61 -18.45 -1.29
CA GLU A 184 -6.91 -19.79 -0.80
C GLU A 184 -7.73 -20.59 -1.83
N GLN A 185 -8.78 -19.99 -2.41
CA GLN A 185 -9.58 -20.61 -3.48
C GLN A 185 -8.72 -21.00 -4.69
N LYS A 186 -7.88 -20.08 -5.19
CA LYS A 186 -6.96 -20.38 -6.30
C LYS A 186 -5.99 -21.51 -5.97
N ARG A 187 -5.55 -21.59 -4.71
CA ARG A 187 -4.67 -22.68 -4.26
C ARG A 187 -5.41 -24.02 -4.22
N GLU A 188 -6.65 -24.03 -3.76
CA GLU A 188 -7.50 -25.23 -3.74
C GLU A 188 -7.83 -25.71 -5.15
N GLU A 189 -8.22 -24.81 -6.05
CA GLU A 189 -8.46 -25.10 -7.46
C GLU A 189 -7.22 -25.69 -8.14
N TYR A 190 -6.04 -25.12 -7.87
CA TYR A 190 -4.77 -25.64 -8.39
C TYR A 190 -4.47 -27.06 -7.89
N LEU A 191 -4.74 -27.34 -6.61
CA LEU A 191 -4.55 -28.68 -6.06
C LEU A 191 -5.53 -29.70 -6.66
N GLN A 192 -6.80 -29.32 -6.82
CA GLN A 192 -7.81 -30.16 -7.48
C GLN A 192 -7.39 -30.49 -8.91
N LEU A 193 -6.92 -29.51 -9.67
CA LEU A 193 -6.45 -29.70 -11.05
C LEU A 193 -5.29 -30.69 -11.11
N LEU A 194 -4.35 -30.61 -10.16
CA LEU A 194 -3.20 -31.53 -10.08
C LEU A 194 -3.64 -32.96 -9.71
N GLU A 195 -4.62 -33.12 -8.83
CA GLU A 195 -5.20 -34.43 -8.50
C GLU A 195 -5.96 -35.04 -9.68
N GLU A 196 -6.74 -34.24 -10.40
CA GLU A 196 -7.44 -34.67 -11.61
C GLU A 196 -6.46 -35.07 -12.71
N GLU A 197 -5.38 -34.30 -12.94
CA GLU A 197 -4.34 -34.65 -13.90
C GLU A 197 -3.68 -35.98 -13.53
N ARG A 198 -3.41 -36.22 -12.25
CA ARG A 198 -2.89 -37.51 -11.77
C ARG A 198 -3.88 -38.64 -12.04
N ARG A 199 -5.15 -38.47 -11.71
CA ARG A 199 -6.22 -39.47 -11.92
C ARG A 199 -6.38 -39.80 -13.41
N GLN A 200 -6.35 -38.78 -14.28
CA GLN A 200 -6.42 -38.95 -15.73
C GLN A 200 -5.23 -39.75 -16.26
N LYS A 201 -4.00 -39.46 -15.79
CA LYS A 201 -2.80 -40.23 -16.15
C LYS A 201 -2.89 -41.69 -15.70
N GLU A 202 -3.43 -41.97 -14.52
CA GLU A 202 -3.64 -43.33 -14.03
C GLU A 202 -4.69 -44.08 -14.86
N GLN A 203 -5.81 -43.43 -15.20
CA GLN A 203 -6.85 -43.98 -16.08
C GLN A 203 -6.32 -44.24 -17.50
N GLU A 204 -5.58 -43.30 -18.08
CA GLU A 204 -4.98 -43.45 -19.41
C GLU A 204 -4.03 -44.65 -19.45
N LYS A 205 -3.19 -44.83 -18.41
CA LYS A 205 -2.32 -46.01 -18.28
C LYS A 205 -3.13 -47.31 -18.19
N ALA A 206 -4.19 -47.34 -17.37
CA ALA A 206 -5.02 -48.52 -17.20
C ALA A 206 -5.76 -48.90 -18.49
N ASP A 207 -6.27 -47.92 -19.23
CA ASP A 207 -6.93 -48.12 -20.52
C ASP A 207 -5.97 -48.67 -21.57
N ILE A 208 -4.73 -48.14 -21.64
CA ILE A 208 -3.69 -48.65 -22.53
C ILE A 208 -3.39 -50.12 -22.20
N ILE A 209 -3.24 -50.47 -20.91
CA ILE A 209 -2.99 -51.86 -20.48
C ILE A 209 -4.16 -52.77 -20.90
N LYS A 210 -5.41 -52.33 -20.70
CA LYS A 210 -6.60 -53.09 -21.07
C LYS A 210 -6.73 -53.30 -22.57
N GLU A 211 -6.45 -52.26 -23.36
CA GLU A 211 -6.49 -52.31 -24.82
C GLU A 211 -5.41 -53.29 -25.36
N LEU A 212 -4.19 -53.21 -24.82
CA LEU A 212 -3.12 -54.16 -25.14
C LEU A 212 -3.44 -55.60 -24.74
N ALA A 213 -4.19 -55.81 -23.65
CA ALA A 213 -4.57 -57.15 -23.20
C ALA A 213 -5.73 -57.78 -24.01
N THR A 214 -6.58 -56.95 -24.62
CA THR A 214 -7.81 -57.40 -25.30
C THR A 214 -7.69 -57.47 -26.82
N THR A 215 -6.78 -56.70 -27.44
CA THR A 215 -6.60 -56.69 -28.90
C THR A 215 -5.29 -57.33 -29.35
N ASN A 216 -5.36 -58.15 -30.41
CA ASN A 216 -4.19 -58.75 -31.08
C ASN A 216 -3.46 -57.79 -32.05
N LYS A 217 -3.65 -56.48 -31.92
CA LYS A 217 -2.99 -55.47 -32.77
C LYS A 217 -1.55 -55.25 -32.29
N SER A 218 -0.66 -54.84 -33.19
CA SER A 218 0.72 -54.53 -32.80
C SER A 218 0.75 -53.36 -31.82
N ALA A 219 1.59 -53.45 -30.77
CA ALA A 219 1.68 -52.44 -29.72
C ALA A 219 1.98 -51.02 -30.26
N GLN A 220 2.76 -50.91 -31.34
CA GLN A 220 3.04 -49.64 -32.02
C GLN A 220 1.80 -49.00 -32.63
N SER A 221 0.89 -49.79 -33.21
CA SER A 221 -0.34 -49.26 -33.81
C SER A 221 -1.30 -48.69 -32.76
N VAL A 222 -1.41 -49.33 -31.60
CA VAL A 222 -2.28 -48.92 -30.48
C VAL A 222 -1.80 -47.59 -29.88
N LEU A 223 -0.49 -47.45 -29.67
CA LEU A 223 0.12 -46.22 -29.15
C LEU A 223 -0.05 -45.04 -30.13
N ALA A 224 0.11 -45.26 -31.43
CA ALA A 224 -0.07 -44.23 -32.45
C ALA A 224 -1.53 -43.72 -32.52
N THR A 225 -2.52 -44.61 -32.43
CA THR A 225 -3.93 -44.20 -32.36
C THR A 225 -4.23 -43.37 -31.11
N ARG A 226 -3.69 -43.74 -29.94
CA ARG A 226 -3.93 -42.99 -28.69
C ARG A 226 -3.24 -41.63 -28.67
N GLN A 227 -2.02 -41.52 -29.20
CA GLN A 227 -1.35 -40.23 -29.38
C GLN A 227 -2.16 -39.26 -30.25
N SER A 228 -2.81 -39.75 -31.29
CA SER A 228 -3.69 -38.91 -32.13
C SER A 228 -4.94 -38.41 -31.40
N ILE A 229 -5.44 -39.19 -30.43
CA ILE A 229 -6.63 -38.84 -29.62
C ILE A 229 -6.26 -37.84 -28.52
N THR A 230 -5.11 -38.02 -27.86
CA THR A 230 -4.64 -37.08 -26.83
C THR A 230 -4.31 -35.70 -27.41
N LEU A 231 -3.72 -35.62 -28.61
CA LEU A 231 -3.46 -34.35 -29.31
C LEU A 231 -4.75 -33.59 -29.71
N LYS A 232 -5.83 -34.31 -30.05
CA LYS A 232 -7.14 -33.70 -30.32
C LYS A 232 -7.82 -33.19 -29.03
N ARG A 233 -7.59 -33.88 -27.91
CA ARG A 233 -8.16 -33.48 -26.61
C ARG A 233 -7.45 -32.26 -26.03
N SER A 234 -6.12 -32.18 -26.15
CA SER A 234 -5.34 -31.04 -25.67
C SER A 234 -5.59 -29.75 -26.46
N SER A 235 -5.91 -29.85 -27.75
CA SER A 235 -6.31 -28.69 -28.58
C SER A 235 -7.71 -28.16 -28.24
N ALA A 236 -8.67 -29.04 -27.92
CA ALA A 236 -10.01 -28.64 -27.50
C ALA A 236 -10.05 -27.94 -26.12
N LEU A 237 -9.19 -28.37 -25.18
CA LEU A 237 -9.13 -27.78 -23.83
C LEU A 237 -8.60 -26.33 -23.85
N ARG A 238 -7.67 -26.04 -24.76
CA ARG A 238 -7.03 -24.72 -24.92
C ARG A 238 -8.00 -23.67 -25.48
N GLN A 239 -8.99 -24.09 -26.29
CA GLN A 239 -10.05 -23.21 -26.79
C GLN A 239 -11.11 -22.87 -25.72
N GLN A 240 -11.33 -23.74 -24.73
CA GLN A 240 -12.31 -23.48 -23.66
C GLN A 240 -11.77 -22.58 -22.55
N SER A 241 -10.45 -22.57 -22.30
CA SER A 241 -9.84 -21.67 -21.30
C SER A 241 -9.87 -20.19 -21.69
N GLU A 242 -10.03 -19.85 -22.98
CA GLU A 242 -10.06 -18.46 -23.46
C GLU A 242 -11.44 -17.79 -23.33
N THR A 243 -12.52 -18.56 -23.14
CA THR A 243 -13.90 -18.01 -23.15
C THR A 243 -14.48 -17.67 -21.77
N ASN A 244 -13.81 -18.05 -20.67
CA ASN A 244 -14.30 -17.78 -19.31
C ASN A 244 -13.61 -16.56 -18.70
N SER A 245 -14.17 -15.38 -18.97
CA SER A 245 -13.90 -14.18 -18.17
C SER A 245 -14.53 -14.36 -16.78
N PRO A 246 -13.83 -14.08 -15.67
CA PRO A 246 -14.42 -14.23 -14.34
C PRO A 246 -15.53 -13.18 -14.16
N ALA A 247 -16.75 -13.63 -13.88
CA ALA A 247 -17.84 -12.78 -13.49
C ALA A 247 -17.46 -12.00 -12.21
N ARG A 248 -17.55 -10.67 -12.24
CA ARG A 248 -17.37 -9.82 -11.06
C ARG A 248 -18.41 -10.23 -10.02
N MET A 249 -17.97 -10.85 -8.92
CA MET A 249 -18.85 -11.15 -7.79
C MET A 249 -19.27 -9.85 -7.09
N ALA A 250 -20.54 -9.80 -6.69
CA ALA A 250 -21.17 -8.63 -6.08
C ALA A 250 -20.64 -8.40 -4.65
N MET A 251 -20.23 -7.15 -4.37
CA MET A 251 -19.80 -6.69 -3.06
C MET A 251 -21.02 -6.40 -2.15
N PRO A 252 -20.86 -6.46 -0.81
CA PRO A 252 -21.92 -6.11 0.14
C PRO A 252 -22.41 -4.65 0.00
N ALA A 253 -23.72 -4.42 0.23
CA ALA A 253 -24.40 -3.14 0.01
C ALA A 253 -23.88 -1.93 0.83
N TRP A 254 -23.22 -2.16 1.96
CA TRP A 254 -22.63 -1.09 2.78
C TRP A 254 -21.28 -0.60 2.25
N ILE A 255 -20.63 -1.39 1.37
CA ILE A 255 -19.36 -1.05 0.71
C ILE A 255 -19.61 -0.27 -0.58
N THR A 256 -20.68 -0.59 -1.31
CA THR A 256 -21.08 0.14 -2.52
C THR A 256 -21.43 1.61 -2.22
N ALA A 257 -22.12 1.88 -1.10
CA ALA A 257 -22.57 3.23 -0.76
C ALA A 257 -21.42 4.23 -0.47
N SER A 258 -20.27 3.75 0.04
CA SER A 258 -19.09 4.59 0.29
C SER A 258 -18.21 4.76 -0.96
N MET A 259 -18.17 3.75 -1.84
CA MET A 259 -17.43 3.84 -3.10
C MET A 259 -18.15 4.73 -4.11
N ASP A 260 -19.49 4.72 -4.16
CA ASP A 260 -20.24 5.54 -5.11
C ASP A 260 -20.03 7.05 -4.89
N ALA A 261 -19.89 7.51 -3.64
CA ALA A 261 -19.62 8.93 -3.34
C ALA A 261 -18.19 9.37 -3.75
N ASP A 262 -17.18 8.52 -3.49
CA ASP A 262 -15.78 8.80 -3.85
C ASP A 262 -15.53 8.64 -5.37
N VAL A 263 -16.27 7.74 -6.02
CA VAL A 263 -16.22 7.52 -7.47
C VAL A 263 -16.93 8.64 -8.21
N ASP A 264 -18.09 9.12 -7.78
CA ASP A 264 -18.76 10.26 -8.43
C ASP A 264 -17.89 11.51 -8.41
N THR A 265 -17.21 11.78 -7.29
CA THR A 265 -16.31 12.93 -7.15
C THR A 265 -15.09 12.79 -8.07
N LYS A 266 -14.45 11.61 -8.11
CA LYS A 266 -13.31 11.33 -9.00
C LYS A 266 -13.70 11.24 -10.48
N MET A 267 -14.92 10.83 -10.79
CA MET A 267 -15.42 10.71 -12.15
C MET A 267 -15.81 12.09 -12.72
N GLN A 268 -16.25 13.02 -11.87
CA GLN A 268 -16.38 14.43 -12.22
C GLN A 268 -15.01 15.07 -12.52
N GLU A 269 -14.01 14.89 -11.64
CA GLU A 269 -12.64 15.40 -11.88
C GLU A 269 -12.00 14.80 -13.15
N ALA A 270 -12.26 13.52 -13.45
CA ALA A 270 -11.76 12.87 -14.66
C ALA A 270 -12.54 13.24 -15.93
N ALA A 271 -13.81 13.64 -15.81
CA ALA A 271 -14.62 14.14 -16.93
C ALA A 271 -14.22 15.56 -17.33
N ASP A 272 -13.71 16.36 -16.38
CA ASP A 272 -13.23 17.72 -16.62
C ASP A 272 -11.79 17.77 -17.18
N PHE A 273 -11.08 16.64 -17.22
CA PHE A 273 -9.76 16.55 -17.86
C PHE A 273 -9.92 16.15 -19.34
N ASP A 274 -10.08 17.13 -20.23
CA ASP A 274 -9.94 16.93 -21.67
C ASP A 274 -8.46 17.09 -22.09
N PRO A 275 -7.77 16.02 -22.54
CA PRO A 275 -6.37 16.06 -22.97
C PRO A 275 -6.11 17.01 -24.15
N PHE A 276 -7.15 17.50 -24.83
CA PHE A 276 -7.05 18.41 -25.97
C PHE A 276 -7.52 19.84 -25.69
N ASP A 277 -8.01 20.15 -24.48
CA ASP A 277 -8.49 21.50 -24.13
C ASP A 277 -7.35 22.45 -23.68
N LEU A 278 -6.10 21.98 -23.76
CA LEU A 278 -4.96 22.88 -23.94
C LEU A 278 -5.01 23.41 -25.38
N GLN A 279 -5.89 24.39 -25.58
CA GLN A 279 -6.03 25.12 -26.83
C GLN A 279 -4.69 25.78 -27.17
N TYR A 280 -3.89 25.12 -28.02
CA TYR A 280 -2.88 25.82 -28.80
C TYR A 280 -3.64 26.79 -29.70
N GLU A 281 -3.84 28.01 -29.23
CA GLU A 281 -4.46 29.05 -30.03
C GLU A 281 -3.46 29.43 -31.13
N TYR A 282 -3.71 28.94 -32.35
CA TYR A 282 -2.91 29.31 -33.51
C TYR A 282 -3.04 30.81 -33.71
N THR A 283 -1.92 31.54 -33.65
CA THR A 283 -1.90 32.99 -33.80
C THR A 283 -2.31 33.36 -35.22
N THR A 284 -3.55 33.82 -35.39
CA THR A 284 -4.14 34.22 -36.68
C THR A 284 -3.81 35.66 -37.08
N GLY A 285 -2.84 36.29 -36.41
CA GLY A 285 -2.52 37.72 -36.55
C GLY A 285 -1.68 38.10 -37.77
N PHE A 286 -1.67 37.32 -38.85
CA PHE A 286 -0.90 37.62 -40.06
C PHE A 286 -1.76 37.52 -41.34
N ASP A 287 -1.62 38.52 -42.21
CA ASP A 287 -2.22 38.51 -43.54
C ASP A 287 -1.14 38.16 -44.58
N ILE A 288 -1.34 37.05 -45.29
CA ILE A 288 -0.42 36.61 -46.35
C ILE A 288 -0.64 37.46 -47.59
N ARG A 289 0.43 38.03 -48.14
CA ARG A 289 0.41 38.68 -49.46
C ARG A 289 0.48 37.64 -50.56
N ASP A 290 -0.37 37.81 -51.59
CA ASP A 290 -0.41 36.89 -52.74
C ASP A 290 0.87 36.93 -53.59
N ASP A 291 1.52 38.10 -53.66
CA ASP A 291 2.74 38.33 -54.45
C ASP A 291 3.94 38.60 -53.53
N TYR A 292 4.82 37.60 -53.41
CA TYR A 292 6.10 37.69 -52.72
C TYR A 292 7.16 36.96 -53.54
N ASP A 293 8.22 37.67 -53.94
CA ASP A 293 9.34 37.11 -54.70
C ASP A 293 10.26 36.32 -53.76
N ASP A 294 10.04 35.00 -53.71
CA ASP A 294 10.92 34.05 -53.04
C ASP A 294 11.62 33.15 -54.08
N PRO A 295 12.97 33.20 -54.16
CA PRO A 295 13.75 32.31 -55.03
C PRO A 295 13.46 30.81 -54.79
N ALA A 296 13.01 30.44 -53.59
CA ALA A 296 12.69 29.06 -53.26
C ALA A 296 11.33 28.61 -53.81
N THR A 297 10.36 29.51 -54.07
CA THR A 297 9.03 29.15 -54.59
C THR A 297 8.84 29.48 -56.07
N GLU A 298 9.79 30.17 -56.69
CA GLU A 298 9.76 30.60 -58.10
C GLU A 298 9.51 29.44 -59.09
N TYR A 299 10.03 28.24 -58.79
CA TYR A 299 9.82 27.05 -59.61
C TYR A 299 8.34 26.61 -59.69
N LEU A 300 7.51 27.01 -58.72
CA LEU A 300 6.08 26.74 -58.68
C LEU A 300 5.30 27.62 -59.67
N HIS A 301 5.86 28.73 -60.16
CA HIS A 301 5.23 29.55 -61.19
C HIS A 301 5.27 28.88 -62.56
N ASN A 302 6.37 28.18 -62.87
CA ASN A 302 6.61 27.61 -64.20
C ASN A 302 6.26 26.11 -64.30
N ASN A 303 6.31 25.34 -63.19
CA ASN A 303 6.12 23.88 -63.23
C ASN A 303 4.68 23.44 -62.94
N LYS A 304 3.94 23.08 -63.99
CA LYS A 304 2.58 22.52 -63.89
C LYS A 304 2.49 21.20 -63.09
N ARG A 305 3.56 20.39 -63.08
CA ARG A 305 3.63 19.15 -62.29
C ARG A 305 3.60 19.40 -60.79
N ALA A 306 4.22 20.49 -60.32
CA ALA A 306 4.27 20.82 -58.89
C ALA A 306 2.93 21.36 -58.37
N ARG A 307 2.10 21.96 -59.24
CA ARG A 307 0.74 22.42 -58.92
C ARG A 307 -0.34 21.34 -59.02
N ALA A 308 -0.02 20.14 -59.50
CA ALA A 308 -1.01 19.11 -59.82
C ALA A 308 -1.86 18.63 -58.61
N GLY A 309 -1.43 18.93 -57.38
CA GLY A 309 -2.17 18.64 -56.14
C GLY A 309 -2.85 19.85 -55.49
N GLY A 310 -3.02 20.97 -56.20
CA GLY A 310 -3.60 22.20 -55.63
C GLY A 310 -2.63 23.00 -54.74
N TYR A 311 -1.35 22.59 -54.70
CA TYR A 311 -0.30 23.29 -53.96
C TYR A 311 0.03 24.63 -54.62
N ALA A 312 0.08 25.68 -53.81
CA ALA A 312 0.37 27.05 -54.19
C ALA A 312 1.38 27.66 -53.20
N ALA A 313 2.16 28.65 -53.65
CA ALA A 313 3.22 29.28 -52.86
C ALA A 313 2.70 29.84 -51.52
N LYS A 314 1.46 30.34 -51.49
CA LYS A 314 0.79 30.84 -50.28
C LYS A 314 0.83 29.87 -49.09
N TYR A 315 0.72 28.56 -49.32
CA TYR A 315 0.71 27.56 -48.25
C TYR A 315 2.10 27.33 -47.66
N ALA A 316 3.15 27.53 -48.46
CA ALA A 316 4.53 27.49 -47.95
C ALA A 316 4.79 28.68 -47.03
N TYR A 317 4.28 29.85 -47.41
CA TYR A 317 4.39 31.08 -46.60
C TYR A 317 3.57 30.97 -45.32
N GLU A 318 2.33 30.49 -45.39
CA GLU A 318 1.47 30.24 -44.24
C GLU A 318 2.18 29.34 -43.23
N ARG A 319 2.72 28.21 -43.71
CA ARG A 319 3.43 27.26 -42.86
C ARG A 319 4.67 27.86 -42.19
N ALA A 320 5.47 28.62 -42.95
CA ALA A 320 6.66 29.27 -42.40
C ALA A 320 6.30 30.29 -41.32
N LEU A 321 5.25 31.09 -41.54
CA LEU A 321 4.77 32.06 -40.56
C LEU A 321 4.21 31.35 -39.32
N THR A 322 3.38 30.31 -39.48
CA THR A 322 2.90 29.53 -38.33
C THR A 322 4.06 28.94 -37.53
N ASP A 323 5.06 28.35 -38.17
CA ASP A 323 6.21 27.74 -37.48
C ASP A 323 7.02 28.78 -36.70
N THR A 324 7.15 30.00 -37.24
CA THR A 324 7.82 31.09 -36.51
C THR A 324 7.03 31.58 -35.30
N PHE A 325 5.70 31.62 -35.36
CA PHE A 325 4.85 32.18 -34.31
C PHE A 325 4.29 31.15 -33.32
N THR A 326 4.35 29.86 -33.65
CA THR A 326 3.90 28.75 -32.79
C THR A 326 5.02 27.77 -32.45
N GLY A 327 6.28 28.18 -32.64
CA GLY A 327 7.45 27.34 -32.38
C GLY A 327 7.65 27.00 -30.90
N LEU A 328 8.52 26.02 -30.62
CA LEU A 328 8.84 25.46 -29.30
C LEU A 328 9.27 26.48 -28.21
N THR A 329 9.44 27.75 -28.58
CA THR A 329 9.88 28.84 -27.68
C THR A 329 8.72 29.73 -27.20
N CYS A 330 7.49 29.50 -27.69
CA CYS A 330 6.32 30.24 -27.27
C CYS A 330 5.75 29.64 -25.98
N SER A 331 5.67 30.44 -24.91
CA SER A 331 5.01 30.03 -23.67
C SER A 331 3.49 29.90 -23.89
N PRO A 332 2.83 28.87 -23.34
CA PRO A 332 1.38 28.77 -23.37
C PRO A 332 0.74 29.94 -22.60
N ILE A 333 -0.36 30.47 -23.12
CA ILE A 333 -1.16 31.51 -22.45
C ILE A 333 -1.80 30.84 -21.22
N GLY A 334 -1.32 31.20 -20.03
CA GLY A 334 -1.73 30.57 -18.77
C GLY A 334 -0.57 30.23 -17.83
N ALA A 335 0.69 30.44 -18.25
CA ALA A 335 1.85 30.42 -17.38
C ALA A 335 2.17 31.83 -16.83
N GLU A 336 1.26 32.40 -16.04
CA GLU A 336 1.55 33.44 -15.05
C GLU A 336 1.06 32.98 -13.67
#